data_AF-A0A9E0YDZ5-F1
#
_entry.id   AF-A0A9E0YDZ5-F1
#
_cell.length_a   1.000
_cell.length_b   1.000
_cell.length_c   1.000
_cell.angle_alpha   90.00
_cell.angle_beta   90.00
_cell.angle_gamma   90.00
#
_symmetry.space_group_name_H-M   'P 1'
#
loop_
_entity.id
_entity.type
_entity.pdbx_description
1 polymer ?
#
loop_
_entity_poly.entity_id
_entity_poly.type
_entity_poly.pdbx_seq_one_letter_code
_entity_poly.pdbx_strand_id
1 'polypeptide(L)'
;MSQEEILSILREVVTERIAKASPGDAQELSKLRTIVNKDVTPDSPLSALGWDSLQMTWLLVAIEERLDIDTSSVSLFDLYSVGDFLSEIQLLTADKKMKA
;
A
#
# COMPACT_ATOMS: atom_id res chain seq x y z
N MET A 1 13.97 -6.13 -1.93
CA MET A 1 12.62 -6.67 -2.11
C MET A 1 12.18 -6.22 -3.47
N SER A 2 11.59 -7.10 -4.27
CA SER A 2 11.07 -6.78 -5.59
C SER A 2 9.69 -6.12 -5.48
N GLN A 3 9.28 -5.40 -6.52
CA GLN A 3 7.93 -4.82 -6.59
C GLN A 3 6.83 -5.88 -6.55
N GLU A 4 7.05 -7.07 -7.12
CA GLU A 4 6.11 -8.19 -7.06
C GLU A 4 5.90 -8.71 -5.64
N GLU A 5 6.99 -8.84 -4.87
CA GLU A 5 6.91 -9.21 -3.45
C GLU A 5 6.13 -8.16 -2.64
N ILE A 6 6.41 -6.86 -2.85
CA ILE A 6 5.69 -5.78 -2.17
C ILE A 6 4.20 -5.79 -2.56
N LEU A 7 3.88 -6.02 -3.83
CA LEU A 7 2.49 -6.11 -4.29
C LEU A 7 1.76 -7.31 -3.68
N SER A 8 2.45 -8.45 -3.50
CA SER A 8 1.90 -9.60 -2.78
C SER A 8 1.61 -9.26 -1.33
N ILE A 9 2.52 -8.56 -0.65
CA ILE A 9 2.34 -8.14 0.75
C ILE A 9 1.17 -7.16 0.87
N LEU A 10 1.02 -6.22 -0.07
CA LEU A 10 -0.14 -5.32 -0.11
C LEU A 10 -1.46 -6.10 -0.19
N ARG A 11 -1.53 -7.13 -1.06
CA ARG A 11 -2.71 -7.99 -1.18
C ARG A 11 -3.05 -8.71 0.12
N GLU A 12 -2.04 -9.23 0.81
CA GLU A 12 -2.20 -9.87 2.12
C GLU A 12 -2.72 -8.89 3.17
N VAL A 13 -2.04 -7.75 3.32
CA VAL A 13 -2.35 -6.72 4.33
C VAL A 13 -3.77 -6.20 4.18
N VAL A 14 -4.19 -5.89 2.94
CA VAL A 14 -5.56 -5.43 2.67
C VAL A 14 -6.58 -6.51 3.03
N THR A 15 -6.29 -7.77 2.69
CA THR A 15 -7.20 -8.89 2.98
C THR A 15 -7.34 -9.13 4.49
N GLU A 16 -6.22 -9.21 5.21
CA GLU A 16 -6.21 -9.46 6.65
C GLU A 16 -6.92 -8.36 7.44
N ARG A 17 -6.70 -7.11 7.04
CA ARG A 17 -7.26 -5.99 7.76
C ARG A 17 -8.74 -5.80 7.51
N ILE A 18 -9.25 -6.07 6.32
CA ILE A 18 -10.70 -6.11 6.08
C ILE A 18 -11.37 -7.18 6.93
N ALA A 19 -10.72 -8.34 7.10
CA ALA A 19 -11.25 -9.38 7.97
C ALA A 19 -11.32 -8.95 9.46
N LYS A 20 -10.52 -7.95 9.86
CA LYS A 20 -10.45 -7.41 11.23
C LYS A 20 -11.13 -6.03 11.36
N ALA A 21 -11.63 -5.46 10.27
CA ALA A 21 -12.15 -4.10 10.22
C ALA A 21 -13.53 -3.99 10.89
N SER A 22 -13.82 -2.84 11.48
CA SER A 22 -15.19 -2.52 11.91
C SER A 22 -16.12 -2.46 10.67
N PRO A 23 -17.45 -2.63 10.81
CA PRO A 23 -18.35 -2.60 9.66
C PRO A 23 -18.26 -1.33 8.80
N GLY A 24 -17.96 -0.18 9.42
CA GLY A 24 -17.76 1.09 8.71
C GLY A 24 -16.46 1.10 7.90
N ASP A 25 -15.36 0.66 8.50
CA ASP A 25 -14.06 0.59 7.82
C ASP A 25 -14.05 -0.49 6.72
N ALA A 26 -14.74 -1.61 6.95
CA ALA A 26 -14.87 -2.70 5.99
C ALA A 26 -15.54 -2.24 4.68
N GLN A 27 -16.51 -1.32 4.76
CA GLN A 27 -17.15 -0.74 3.58
C GLN A 27 -16.16 0.08 2.76
N GLU A 28 -15.37 0.95 3.39
CA GLU A 28 -14.38 1.76 2.67
C GLU A 28 -13.21 0.94 2.12
N LEU A 29 -12.75 -0.06 2.86
CA LEU A 29 -11.67 -0.94 2.45
C LEU A 29 -12.09 -1.98 1.40
N SER A 30 -13.38 -2.26 1.23
CA SER A 30 -13.86 -3.21 0.21
C SER A 30 -13.53 -2.78 -1.22
N LYS A 31 -13.52 -1.46 -1.49
CA LYS A 31 -13.08 -0.88 -2.77
C LYS A 31 -11.59 -1.14 -2.97
N LEU A 32 -10.79 -0.84 -1.95
CA LEU A 32 -9.34 -1.08 -1.92
C LEU A 32 -9.00 -2.55 -2.24
N ARG A 33 -9.71 -3.51 -1.62
CA ARG A 33 -9.54 -4.94 -1.90
C ARG A 33 -9.86 -5.33 -3.33
N THR A 34 -10.93 -4.77 -3.88
CA THR A 34 -11.32 -5.07 -5.27
C THR A 34 -10.26 -4.57 -6.23
N ILE A 35 -9.68 -3.41 -5.94
CA ILE A 35 -8.62 -2.82 -6.74
C ILE A 35 -7.34 -3.64 -6.63
N VAL A 36 -6.84 -3.89 -5.43
CA VAL A 36 -5.54 -4.57 -5.20
C VAL A 36 -5.54 -6.03 -5.70
N ASN A 37 -6.73 -6.66 -5.78
CA ASN A 37 -6.92 -8.00 -6.35
C ASN A 37 -7.25 -8.02 -7.85
N LYS A 38 -7.54 -6.88 -8.48
CA LYS A 38 -7.52 -6.79 -9.96
C LYS A 38 -6.07 -6.83 -10.44
N ASP A 39 -5.87 -7.05 -11.73
CA ASP A 39 -4.55 -6.96 -12.41
C ASP A 39 -4.04 -5.51 -12.40
N VAL A 40 -3.69 -5.03 -11.21
CA VAL A 40 -3.01 -3.76 -10.98
C VAL A 40 -1.59 -3.94 -11.47
N THR A 41 -1.23 -3.12 -12.45
CA THR A 41 0.14 -3.05 -12.95
C THR A 41 0.87 -1.88 -12.30
N PRO A 42 2.21 -1.89 -12.23
CA PRO A 42 2.98 -0.73 -11.77
C PRO A 42 2.60 0.57 -12.51
N ASP A 43 2.29 0.50 -13.80
CA ASP A 43 1.92 1.67 -14.60
C ASP A 43 0.49 2.19 -14.33
N SER A 44 -0.29 1.51 -13.48
CA SER A 44 -1.66 1.90 -13.18
C SER A 44 -1.69 3.23 -12.40
N PRO A 45 -2.39 4.27 -12.89
CA PRO A 45 -2.49 5.54 -12.17
C PRO A 45 -3.31 5.40 -10.89
N LEU A 46 -2.82 5.90 -9.75
CA LEU A 46 -3.53 5.81 -8.46
C LEU A 46 -4.90 6.51 -8.51
N SER A 47 -4.98 7.62 -9.24
CA SER A 47 -6.23 8.36 -9.46
C SER A 47 -7.28 7.56 -10.22
N ALA A 48 -6.87 6.69 -11.15
CA ALA A 48 -7.77 5.84 -11.92
C ALA A 48 -8.29 4.64 -11.12
N LEU A 49 -7.57 4.28 -10.05
CA LEU A 49 -7.98 3.22 -9.14
C LEU A 49 -9.07 3.68 -8.17
N GLY A 50 -9.29 4.99 -8.02
CA GLY A 50 -10.25 5.52 -7.06
C GLY A 50 -9.76 5.42 -5.61
N TRP A 51 -8.44 5.39 -5.41
CA TRP A 51 -7.83 5.51 -4.09
C TRP A 51 -7.95 6.94 -3.58
N ASP A 52 -8.43 7.08 -2.36
CA ASP A 52 -8.46 8.37 -1.65
C ASP A 52 -7.36 8.46 -0.59
N SER A 53 -7.19 9.66 -0.01
CA SER A 53 -6.16 9.93 1.00
C SER A 53 -6.32 9.07 2.26
N LEU A 54 -7.55 8.69 2.62
CA LEU A 54 -7.81 7.88 3.81
C LEU A 54 -7.35 6.44 3.56
N GLN A 55 -7.74 5.86 2.42
CA GLN A 55 -7.31 4.53 1.99
C GLN A 55 -5.80 4.44 1.84
N MET A 56 -5.16 5.49 1.32
CA MET A 56 -3.70 5.57 1.18
C MET A 56 -2.99 5.66 2.52
N THR A 57 -3.45 6.52 3.42
CA THR A 57 -2.90 6.63 4.78
C THR A 57 -3.03 5.31 5.51
N TRP A 58 -4.19 4.68 5.38
CA TRP A 58 -4.46 3.37 5.95
C TRP A 58 -3.50 2.30 5.43
N LEU A 59 -3.24 2.27 4.11
CA LEU A 59 -2.28 1.37 3.48
C LEU A 59 -0.86 1.57 4.00
N LEU A 60 -0.41 2.83 4.10
CA LEU A 60 0.92 3.17 4.60
C LEU A 60 1.12 2.66 6.03
N VAL A 61 0.17 2.94 6.93
CA VAL A 61 0.21 2.43 8.31
C VAL A 61 0.28 0.91 8.36
N ALA A 62 -0.55 0.24 7.55
CA ALA A 62 -0.61 -1.22 7.56
C ALA A 62 0.68 -1.86 6.98
N ILE A 63 1.31 -1.21 6.00
CA ILE A 63 2.60 -1.64 5.43
C ILE A 63 3.76 -1.34 6.37
N GLU A 64 3.76 -0.17 7.01
CA GLU A 64 4.70 0.24 8.05
C GLU A 64 4.76 -0.80 9.16
N GLU A 65 3.61 -1.22 9.70
CA GLU A 65 3.56 -2.29 10.71
C GLU A 65 4.04 -3.65 10.16
N ARG A 66 3.66 -4.00 8.92
CA ARG A 66 3.96 -5.31 8.32
C ARG A 66 5.45 -5.48 8.00
N LEU A 67 6.09 -4.42 7.53
CA LEU A 67 7.49 -4.41 7.09
C LEU A 67 8.43 -3.80 8.13
N ASP A 68 7.87 -3.19 9.17
CA ASP A 68 8.57 -2.47 10.24
C ASP A 68 9.50 -1.39 9.64
N ILE A 69 8.92 -0.53 8.80
CA ILE A 69 9.58 0.59 8.10
C ILE A 69 8.94 1.92 8.52
N ASP A 70 9.64 3.04 8.36
CA ASP A 70 9.08 4.37 8.63
C ASP A 70 8.53 4.99 7.33
N THR A 71 7.21 5.15 7.26
CA THR A 71 6.54 5.76 6.09
C THR A 71 6.23 7.25 6.27
N SER A 72 6.67 7.88 7.37
CA SER A 72 6.37 9.29 7.65
C SER A 72 6.95 10.28 6.63
N SER A 73 7.98 9.85 5.88
CA SER A 73 8.59 10.62 4.80
C SER A 73 7.86 10.49 3.46
N VAL A 74 6.90 9.56 3.34
CA VAL A 74 6.16 9.32 2.11
C VAL A 74 5.13 10.42 1.91
N SER A 75 5.31 11.17 0.82
CA SER A 75 4.36 12.18 0.38
C SER A 75 3.36 11.58 -0.61
N LEU A 76 2.09 11.52 -0.23
CA LEU A 76 1.01 11.03 -1.12
C LEU A 76 0.85 11.87 -2.40
N PHE A 77 1.34 13.11 -2.40
CA PHE A 77 1.29 14.00 -3.56
C PHE A 77 2.34 13.65 -4.63
N ASP A 78 3.37 12.91 -4.26
CA ASP A 78 4.44 12.49 -5.16
C ASP A 78 4.18 11.10 -5.77
N LEU A 79 3.06 10.47 -5.42
CA LEU A 79 2.65 9.16 -5.91
C LEU A 79 1.60 9.29 -7.03
N TYR A 80 2.00 9.03 -8.27
CA TYR A 80 1.11 9.14 -9.44
C TYR A 80 0.59 7.77 -9.88
N SER A 81 1.40 6.73 -9.71
CA SER A 81 1.15 5.36 -10.12
C SER A 81 1.38 4.37 -8.98
N VAL A 82 0.91 3.13 -9.17
CA VAL A 82 1.21 2.04 -8.24
C VAL A 82 2.70 1.76 -8.20
N GLY A 83 3.41 1.88 -9.32
CA GLY A 83 4.85 1.73 -9.41
C GLY A 83 5.60 2.73 -8.54
N ASP A 84 5.14 3.97 -8.45
CA ASP A 84 5.73 4.99 -7.56
C ASP A 84 5.61 4.54 -6.10
N PHE A 85 4.42 4.11 -5.70
CA PHE A 85 4.17 3.58 -4.35
C PHE A 85 5.07 2.35 -4.06
N LEU A 86 5.12 1.38 -4.97
CA LEU A 86 5.94 0.17 -4.79
C LEU A 86 7.43 0.51 -4.69
N SER A 87 7.88 1.48 -5.47
CA SER A 87 9.29 1.93 -5.47
C SER A 87 9.64 2.64 -4.16
N GLU A 88 8.75 3.49 -3.64
CA GLU A 88 8.96 4.18 -2.37
C GLU A 88 9.09 3.18 -1.22
N ILE A 89 8.19 2.19 -1.13
CA ILE A 89 8.29 1.12 -0.12
C ILE A 89 9.57 0.29 -0.32
N GLN A 90 9.98 0.06 -1.57
CA GLN A 90 11.23 -0.64 -1.88
C GLN A 90 12.45 0.14 -1.36
N LEU A 91 12.48 1.46 -1.51
CA LEU A 91 13.55 2.32 -0.98
C LEU A 91 13.61 2.26 0.54
N LEU A 92 12.48 2.44 1.21
CA LEU A 92 12.40 2.40 2.69
C LEU A 92 12.84 1.03 3.26
N THR A 93 12.47 -0.06 2.60
CA THR A 93 12.91 -1.40 3.02
C THR A 93 14.40 -1.65 2.76
N ALA A 94 14.99 -1.01 1.75
CA ALA A 94 16.44 -1.06 1.50
C ALA A 94 17.21 -0.24 2.55
N ASP A 95 16.75 0.97 2.85
CA ASP A 95 17.35 1.85 3.87
C ASP A 95 17.36 1.21 5.25
N LYS A 96 16.27 0.52 5.62
CA LYS A 96 16.21 -0.27 6.85
C LYS A 96 17.33 -1.30 6.93
N LYS A 97 17.58 -2.04 5.84
CA LYS A 97 18.64 -3.07 5.79
C LYS A 97 20.05 -2.48 5.93
N MET A 98 20.25 -1.21 5.59
CA MET A 98 21.55 -0.54 5.76
C MET A 98 21.79 -0.07 7.20
N LYS A 99 20.73 0.13 7.98
CA LYS A 99 20.79 0.63 9.37
C LYS A 99 20.76 -0.49 10.43
N ALA A 100 20.44 -1.72 10.04
CA ALA A 100 20.38 -2.91 10.89
C ALA A 100 21.68 -3.72 10.82
#